data_AF-A0A7S0DZ02-F1
#
_entry.id   AF-A0A7S0DZ02-F1
#
_cell.length_a   1.000
_cell.length_b   1.000
_cell.length_c   1.000
_cell.angle_alpha   90.00
_cell.angle_beta   90.00
_cell.angle_gamma   90.00
#
_symmetry.space_group_name_H-M   'P 1'
#
loop_
_entity.id
_entity.type
_entity.pdbx_description
1 polymer ?
#
loop_
_entity_poly.entity_id
_entity_poly.type
_entity_poly.pdbx_seq_one_letter_code
_entity_poly.pdbx_strand_id
1 'polypeptide(L)'
;EVARNGVLLQDRVLWDTRPGSAAIKPEDFAARLCSDLALGSDFESGVALAVRHQLQRLQQRHTLGDAEAAAAGASASGDPPSVVRTEKAAFEWTPVVRRDGDDGDGDDAKGVDRRDRYRKRMTVGGSAAVEG
;
A
#
# COMPACT_ATOMS: atom_id res chain seq x y z
N GLU A 1 6.49 1.07 -3.80
CA GLU A 1 6.81 0.28 -5.01
C GLU A 1 8.29 -0.06 -4.95
N VAL A 2 8.63 -1.32 -5.17
CA VAL A 2 10.00 -1.86 -5.13
C VAL A 2 10.13 -2.86 -6.28
N ALA A 3 11.11 -2.66 -7.16
CA ALA A 3 11.39 -3.56 -8.28
C ALA A 3 12.75 -4.24 -8.10
N ARG A 4 12.80 -5.57 -8.16
CA ARG A 4 14.04 -6.38 -8.09
C ARG A 4 13.87 -7.65 -8.93
N ASN A 5 14.92 -8.06 -9.65
CA ASN A 5 14.97 -9.33 -10.39
C ASN A 5 13.76 -9.57 -11.32
N GLY A 6 13.32 -8.55 -12.07
CA GLY A 6 12.13 -8.66 -12.93
C GLY A 6 10.81 -8.83 -12.18
N VAL A 7 10.78 -8.58 -10.86
CA VAL A 7 9.57 -8.63 -10.04
C VAL A 7 9.31 -7.26 -9.42
N LEU A 8 8.08 -6.78 -9.55
CA LEU A 8 7.57 -5.53 -9.04
C LEU A 8 6.62 -5.77 -7.86
N LEU A 9 6.96 -5.25 -6.69
CA LEU A 9 6.13 -5.23 -5.49
C LEU A 9 5.53 -3.84 -5.29
N GLN A 10 4.20 -3.75 -5.26
CA GLN A 10 3.45 -2.56 -4.91
C GLN A 10 2.57 -2.86 -3.69
N ASP A 11 2.73 -2.07 -2.62
CA ASP A 11 1.98 -2.23 -1.38
C ASP A 11 1.61 -0.86 -0.78
N ARG A 12 0.56 -0.83 0.05
CA ARG A 12 0.09 0.33 0.80
C ARG A 12 -0.19 -0.09 2.25
N VAL A 13 0.50 0.56 3.18
CA VAL A 13 0.37 0.26 4.61
C VAL A 13 0.14 1.52 5.42
N LEU A 14 -0.64 1.39 6.50
CA LEU A 14 -0.73 2.42 7.52
C LEU A 14 0.41 2.21 8.51
N TRP A 15 1.12 3.28 8.83
CA TRP A 15 2.24 3.25 9.74
C TRP A 15 2.03 4.26 10.88
N ASP A 16 2.17 3.79 12.12
CA ASP A 16 2.10 4.66 13.30
C ASP A 16 3.45 5.35 13.51
N THR A 17 3.48 6.66 13.30
CA THR A 17 4.68 7.50 13.44
C THR A 17 4.78 8.19 14.78
N ARG A 18 3.85 7.95 15.71
CA ARG A 18 3.86 8.62 17.01
C ARG A 18 5.14 8.27 17.77
N PRO A 19 5.79 9.27 18.41
CA PRO A 19 6.98 9.03 19.22
C PRO A 19 6.73 7.94 20.26
N GLY A 20 7.57 6.90 20.30
CA GLY A 20 7.46 5.79 21.26
C GLY A 20 6.38 4.74 20.96
N SER A 21 5.62 4.86 19.86
CA SER A 21 4.56 3.89 19.48
C SER A 21 4.98 2.89 18.40
N ALA A 22 6.06 3.16 17.66
CA ALA A 22 6.56 2.27 16.62
C ALA A 22 7.23 1.02 17.23
N ALA A 23 6.41 0.02 17.55
CA ALA A 23 6.88 -1.28 18.07
C ALA A 23 7.58 -2.13 16.98
N ILE A 24 7.32 -1.85 15.70
CA ILE A 24 7.80 -2.64 14.57
C ILE A 24 8.85 -1.83 13.80
N LYS A 25 10.03 -2.41 13.58
CA LYS A 25 11.06 -1.80 12.74
C LYS A 25 10.75 -2.05 11.24
N PRO A 26 11.14 -1.14 10.33
CA PRO A 26 10.98 -1.36 8.90
C PRO A 26 11.55 -2.69 8.39
N GLU A 27 12.65 -3.17 9.00
CA GLU A 27 13.27 -4.46 8.68
C GLU A 27 12.38 -5.64 9.08
N ASP A 28 11.83 -5.62 10.30
CA ASP A 28 10.96 -6.68 10.81
C ASP A 28 9.68 -6.77 9.98
N PHE A 29 9.15 -5.61 9.54
CA PHE A 29 8.03 -5.54 8.61
C PHE A 29 8.40 -6.12 7.24
N ALA A 30 9.55 -5.73 6.67
CA ALA A 30 9.99 -6.19 5.36
C ALA A 30 10.19 -7.71 5.31
N ALA A 31 10.83 -8.29 6.33
CA ALA A 31 11.03 -9.73 6.45
C ALA A 31 9.70 -10.50 6.50
N ARG A 32 8.74 -10.02 7.31
CA ARG A 32 7.39 -10.63 7.40
C ARG A 32 6.64 -10.53 6.07
N LEU A 33 6.63 -9.35 5.45
CA LEU A 33 5.97 -9.13 4.17
C LEU A 33 6.54 -10.02 3.06
N CYS A 34 7.87 -10.13 2.99
CA CYS A 34 8.52 -10.98 1.99
C CYS A 34 8.26 -12.47 2.25
N SER A 35 8.25 -12.91 3.52
CA SER A 35 7.87 -14.27 3.90
C SER A 35 6.42 -14.59 3.52
N ASP A 36 5.48 -13.69 3.82
CA ASP A 36 4.05 -13.89 3.54
C ASP A 36 3.73 -13.93 2.04
N LEU A 37 4.50 -13.18 1.23
CA LEU A 37 4.36 -13.13 -0.22
C LEU A 37 5.27 -14.12 -0.95
N ALA A 38 6.02 -14.96 -0.21
CA ALA A 38 7.03 -15.89 -0.74
C ALA A 38 8.02 -15.22 -1.71
N LEU A 39 8.45 -13.99 -1.37
CA LEU A 39 9.46 -13.23 -2.11
C LEU A 39 10.85 -13.56 -1.57
N GLY A 40 11.85 -13.55 -2.46
CA GLY A 40 13.25 -13.76 -2.06
C GLY A 40 13.77 -12.66 -1.13
N SER A 41 14.82 -12.98 -0.36
CA SER A 41 15.48 -12.06 0.59
C SER A 41 15.99 -10.77 -0.05
N ASP A 42 16.19 -10.76 -1.36
CA ASP A 42 16.58 -9.58 -2.14
C ASP A 42 15.58 -8.42 -2.01
N PHE A 43 14.31 -8.73 -1.74
CA PHE A 43 13.26 -7.73 -1.55
C PHE A 43 13.28 -7.10 -0.16
N GLU A 44 13.74 -7.80 0.87
CA GLU A 44 13.67 -7.33 2.26
C GLU A 44 14.39 -6.00 2.44
N SER A 45 15.64 -5.93 1.93
CA SER A 45 16.44 -4.70 1.99
C SER A 45 15.80 -3.55 1.22
N GLY A 46 15.23 -3.83 0.05
CA GLY A 46 14.55 -2.83 -0.79
C GLY A 46 13.30 -2.27 -0.14
N VAL A 47 12.48 -3.12 0.47
CA VAL A 47 11.26 -2.73 1.18
C VAL A 47 11.61 -1.94 2.43
N ALA A 48 12.54 -2.42 3.26
CA ALA A 48 12.96 -1.72 4.48
C ALA A 48 13.49 -0.31 4.17
N LEU A 49 14.34 -0.19 3.15
CA LEU A 49 14.87 1.10 2.71
C LEU A 49 13.76 2.01 2.18
N ALA A 50 12.83 1.49 1.38
CA ALA A 50 11.71 2.27 0.85
C ALA A 50 10.83 2.84 1.98
N VAL A 51 10.50 2.02 2.99
CA VAL A 51 9.72 2.45 4.16
C VAL A 51 10.48 3.51 4.95
N ARG A 52 11.78 3.31 5.23
CA ARG A 52 12.62 4.32 5.92
C ARG A 52 12.63 5.66 5.20
N HIS A 53 12.82 5.64 3.88
CA HIS A 53 12.82 6.86 3.06
C HIS A 53 11.46 7.57 3.11
N GLN A 54 10.35 6.82 3.10
CA GLN A 54 9.01 7.38 3.24
C GLN A 54 8.80 8.01 4.63
N LEU A 55 9.24 7.35 5.70
CA LEU A 55 9.14 7.87 7.07
C LEU A 55 9.99 9.12 7.26
N GLN A 56 11.23 9.13 6.76
CA GLN A 56 12.10 10.30 6.86
C GLN A 56 11.53 11.50 6.10
N ARG A 57 10.99 11.29 4.89
CA ARG A 57 10.30 12.36 4.14
C ARG A 57 9.08 12.88 4.90
N LEU A 58 8.31 11.99 5.53
CA LEU A 58 7.17 12.38 6.33
C LEU A 58 7.59 13.21 7.55
N GLN A 59 8.66 12.80 8.25
CA GLN A 59 9.22 13.56 9.37
C GLN A 59 9.67 14.95 8.96
N GLN A 60 10.43 15.08 7.86
CA GLN A 60 10.85 16.38 7.32
C GLN A 60 9.64 17.28 7.00
N ARG A 61 8.60 16.69 6.42
CA ARG A 61 7.38 17.40 6.06
C ARG A 61 6.54 17.80 7.27
N HIS A 62 6.55 17.01 8.35
CA HIS A 62 5.95 17.40 9.63
C HIS A 62 6.76 18.53 10.27
N THR A 63 8.08 18.42 10.38
CA THR A 63 8.90 19.50 10.95
C THR A 63 8.80 20.80 10.18
N LEU A 64 8.60 20.73 8.86
CA LEU A 64 8.40 21.90 8.00
C LEU A 64 6.94 22.40 8.03
N GLY A 65 5.97 21.49 8.00
CA GLY A 65 4.54 21.77 7.91
C GLY A 65 3.88 22.10 9.25
N ASP A 66 4.43 21.67 10.39
CA ASP A 66 4.00 22.12 11.72
C ASP A 66 4.22 23.63 11.89
N ALA A 67 5.14 24.24 11.12
CA ALA A 67 5.28 25.70 11.03
C ALA A 67 4.13 26.38 10.25
N GLU A 68 3.49 25.68 9.31
CA GLU A 68 2.43 26.21 8.45
C GLU A 68 1.02 25.85 8.98
N ALA A 69 0.85 24.63 9.52
CA ALA A 69 -0.39 24.14 10.12
C ALA A 69 -0.67 24.77 11.50
N ALA A 70 0.35 25.20 12.25
CA ALA A 70 0.15 26.03 13.45
C ALA A 70 -0.55 27.37 13.13
N ALA A 71 -0.51 27.83 11.87
CA ALA A 71 -1.22 29.04 11.42
C ALA A 71 -2.65 28.76 10.93
N ALA A 72 -3.02 27.51 10.63
CA ALA A 72 -4.31 27.14 10.06
C ALA A 72 -5.01 26.11 10.95
N GLY A 73 -5.76 26.59 11.95
CA GLY A 73 -6.50 25.75 12.90
C GLY A 73 -7.41 24.73 12.21
N ALA A 74 -6.98 23.47 12.19
CA ALA A 74 -7.71 22.38 11.57
C ALA A 74 -8.75 21.81 12.54
N SER A 75 -10.01 22.21 12.34
CA SER A 75 -11.18 21.58 12.94
C SER A 75 -11.41 20.20 12.33
N ALA A 76 -11.29 19.14 13.12
CA ALA A 76 -11.68 17.79 12.73
C ALA A 76 -13.08 17.48 13.29
N SER A 77 -14.11 17.70 12.47
CA SER A 77 -15.44 17.12 12.65
C SER A 77 -15.58 15.94 11.71
N GLY A 78 -16.00 14.79 12.22
CA GLY A 78 -16.34 13.62 11.43
C GLY A 78 -16.36 12.34 12.28
N ASP A 79 -17.41 11.55 12.10
CA ASP A 79 -17.73 10.28 12.77
C ASP A 79 -16.54 9.37 13.15
N PRO A 80 -16.68 8.52 14.19
CA PRO A 80 -15.62 7.61 14.59
C PRO A 80 -15.23 6.71 13.42
N PRO A 81 -13.92 6.59 13.10
CA PRO A 81 -13.48 5.79 11.96
C PRO A 81 -13.80 4.31 12.22
N SER A 82 -14.55 3.69 11.30
CA SER A 82 -14.78 2.24 11.30
C SER A 82 -13.43 1.49 11.34
N VAL A 83 -13.31 0.51 12.25
CA VAL A 83 -12.11 -0.34 12.41
C VAL A 83 -11.90 -1.25 11.19
N VAL A 84 -12.99 -1.58 10.48
CA VAL A 84 -12.94 -2.42 9.27
C VAL A 84 -13.01 -1.51 8.05
N ARG A 85 -12.07 -1.70 7.13
CA ARG A 85 -12.07 -1.05 5.82
C ARG A 85 -13.25 -1.59 4.99
N THR A 86 -13.84 -0.73 4.16
CA THR A 86 -14.80 -1.19 3.15
C THR A 86 -14.14 -2.17 2.18
N GLU A 87 -14.94 -3.02 1.53
CA GLU A 87 -14.45 -4.00 0.55
C GLU A 87 -13.60 -3.31 -0.55
N LYS A 88 -14.10 -2.21 -1.12
CA LYS A 88 -13.37 -1.42 -2.12
C LYS A 88 -12.00 -0.96 -1.60
N ALA A 89 -11.94 -0.45 -0.37
CA ALA A 89 -10.68 0.00 0.23
C ALA A 89 -9.76 -1.19 0.52
N ALA A 90 -10.28 -2.33 0.99
CA ALA A 90 -9.47 -3.53 1.20
C ALA A 90 -8.75 -3.96 -0.09
N PHE A 91 -9.45 -3.94 -1.24
CA PHE A 91 -8.85 -4.25 -2.54
C PHE A 91 -7.74 -3.29 -2.96
N GLU A 92 -7.91 -1.99 -2.71
CA GLU A 92 -6.92 -0.97 -3.04
C GLU A 92 -5.65 -1.07 -2.16
N TRP A 93 -5.83 -1.52 -0.91
CA TRP A 93 -4.75 -1.64 0.07
C TRP A 93 -4.09 -3.03 0.09
N THR A 94 -4.52 -3.95 -0.79
CA THR A 94 -3.89 -5.28 -0.87
C THR A 94 -2.58 -5.19 -1.68
N PRO A 95 -1.47 -5.81 -1.21
CA PRO A 95 -0.24 -5.87 -1.98
C PRO A 95 -0.45 -6.53 -3.35
N VAL A 96 0.41 -6.14 -4.29
CA VAL A 96 0.44 -6.61 -5.67
C VAL A 96 1.89 -6.96 -6.02
N VAL A 97 2.08 -8.20 -6.47
CA VAL A 97 3.35 -8.68 -7.04
C VAL A 97 3.12 -8.92 -8.53
N ARG A 98 3.95 -8.30 -9.38
CA ARG A 98 3.94 -8.53 -10.84
C ARG A 98 5.32 -9.02 -11.26
N ARG A 99 5.39 -9.98 -12.18
CA ARG A 99 6.65 -10.36 -12.83
C ARG A 99 6.65 -9.70 -14.21
N ASP A 100 7.67 -8.88 -14.47
CA ASP A 100 7.98 -8.41 -15.82
C ASP A 100 8.55 -9.63 -16.56
N GLY A 101 7.79 -10.13 -17.53
CA GLY A 101 7.93 -11.49 -18.08
C GLY A 101 9.35 -11.88 -18.48
N ASP A 102 9.83 -12.97 -17.90
CA ASP A 102 10.71 -13.92 -18.59
C ASP A 102 9.78 -14.95 -19.27
N ASP A 103 9.93 -15.10 -20.58
CA ASP A 103 9.09 -15.94 -21.43
C ASP A 103 9.21 -17.43 -21.02
N GLY A 104 8.23 -17.98 -20.29
CA GLY A 104 8.26 -19.41 -19.96
C GLY A 104 7.09 -19.96 -19.14
N ASP A 105 6.16 -20.58 -19.87
CA ASP A 105 5.19 -21.61 -19.47
C ASP A 105 4.08 -21.24 -18.46
N GLY A 106 2.83 -21.46 -18.90
CA GLY A 106 1.64 -20.89 -18.31
C GLY A 106 1.04 -21.70 -17.16
N ASP A 107 0.67 -21.01 -16.08
CA ASP A 107 -0.50 -21.34 -15.26
C ASP A 107 -0.87 -20.23 -14.23
N ASP A 108 -0.02 -19.21 -14.03
CA ASP A 108 -0.25 -18.12 -13.07
C ASP A 108 -1.27 -17.04 -13.53
N ALA A 109 -1.75 -17.09 -14.78
CA ALA A 109 -2.63 -16.06 -15.34
C ALA A 109 -4.04 -16.00 -14.69
N LYS A 110 -4.48 -17.04 -13.97
CA LYS A 110 -5.85 -17.11 -13.42
C LYS A 110 -6.05 -16.28 -12.15
N GLY A 111 -4.99 -16.00 -11.38
CA GLY A 111 -5.08 -15.23 -10.13
C GLY A 111 -5.21 -13.73 -10.37
N VAL A 112 -4.40 -13.20 -11.29
CA VAL A 112 -4.40 -11.77 -11.68
C VAL A 112 -5.69 -11.38 -12.40
N ASP A 113 -6.22 -12.28 -13.24
CA ASP A 113 -7.47 -12.08 -14.00
C ASP A 113 -8.69 -11.80 -13.11
N ARG A 114 -8.81 -12.44 -11.94
CA ARG A 114 -9.97 -12.22 -11.05
C ARG A 114 -10.02 -10.79 -10.49
N ARG A 115 -8.87 -10.23 -10.09
CA ARG A 115 -8.77 -8.87 -9.54
C ARG A 115 -8.90 -7.82 -10.62
N ASP A 116 -8.30 -8.03 -11.79
CA ASP A 116 -8.45 -7.11 -12.93
C ASP A 116 -9.88 -7.11 -13.47
N ARG A 117 -10.54 -8.27 -13.55
CA ARG A 117 -11.97 -8.34 -13.87
C ARG A 117 -12.84 -7.67 -12.81
N TYR A 118 -12.52 -7.83 -11.53
CA TYR A 118 -13.24 -7.14 -10.45
C TYR A 118 -13.05 -5.62 -10.51
N ARG A 119 -11.81 -5.15 -10.71
CA ARG A 119 -11.47 -3.73 -10.86
C ARG A 119 -12.17 -3.14 -12.08
N LYS A 120 -12.13 -3.83 -13.23
CA LYS A 120 -12.84 -3.43 -14.46
C LYS A 120 -14.35 -3.35 -14.21
N ARG A 121 -14.93 -4.34 -13.52
CA ARG A 121 -16.37 -4.38 -13.22
C ARG A 121 -16.80 -3.26 -12.25
N MET A 122 -15.96 -2.90 -11.28
CA MET A 122 -16.26 -1.80 -10.35
C MET A 122 -15.99 -0.40 -10.94
N THR A 123 -15.05 -0.25 -11.86
CA THR A 123 -14.79 1.03 -12.54
C THR A 123 -15.80 1.28 -13.67
N VAL A 124 -16.32 0.24 -14.33
CA VAL A 124 -17.29 0.36 -15.44
C VAL A 124 -18.75 0.28 -14.93
N GLY A 125 -19.02 -0.37 -13.80
CA GLY A 125 -20.37 -0.55 -13.25
C GLY A 125 -20.96 0.67 -12.51
N GLY A 126 -20.26 1.81 -12.49
CA GLY A 126 -20.72 3.04 -11.83
C GLY A 126 -21.60 3.96 -12.68
N SER A 127 -22.05 3.53 -13.86
CA SER A 127 -22.87 4.34 -14.77
C SER A 127 -24.15 3.63 -15.20
N ALA A 128 -24.89 3.08 -14.24
CA ALA A 128 -26.26 2.63 -14.46
C ALA A 128 -27.09 2.83 -13.18
N ALA A 129 -27.42 4.07 -12.87
CA ALA A 129 -28.60 4.43 -12.10
C ALA A 129 -28.91 5.92 -12.32
N VAL A 130 -29.85 6.20 -13.22
CA VAL A 130 -31.13 6.86 -12.89
C VAL A 130 -31.83 7.28 -14.17
N GLU A 131 -32.82 6.51 -14.63
CA GLU A 131 -33.92 7.03 -15.45
C GLU A 131 -35.19 6.26 -15.11
N GLY A 132 -36.25 7.01 -14.81
CA GLY A 132 -37.65 6.58 -14.88
C GLY A 132 -38.26 6.04 -13.61
#